data_AF-A0A132TWQ7-F1
#
_entry.id   AF-A0A132TWQ7-F1
#
_cell.length_a   1.000
_cell.length_b   1.000
_cell.length_c   1.000
_cell.angle_alpha   90.00
_cell.angle_beta   90.00
_cell.angle_gamma   90.00
#
_symmetry.space_group_name_H-M   'P 1'
#
loop_
_entity.id
_entity.type
_entity.pdbx_description
1 polymer ?
#
loop_
_entity_poly.entity_id
_entity_poly.type
_entity_poly.pdbx_seq_one_letter_code
_entity_poly.pdbx_strand_id
1 'polypeptide(L)'
;MNLEKREIILREIQYWRRSKVLPEQYCDFLTNLYDDEAGVKDSNPISLRNLQQGSIKVWLFGFGIISLIFLISLYFSVFPWPLQLATALCVLIVCYGYSYIYRDRNNMISLVLAGIGSVLTLGFGLWLIALHDLDPDFWRPLLIAGCGLLWVVLGFFLRISLLHFCGFAFWALLYAGFFGQQRPDASILELELLYLPLCVLMVWLSWLLHHRVNGVSGVYLGVGVSLWIMPEVDALLLRQDFPQWVSLILILKIAAGLALLFIFRKKWITWVTS
;
A
#
# COMPACT_ATOMS: atom_id res chain seq x y z
N MET A 1 26.28 3.58 -38.19
CA MET A 1 25.99 2.93 -39.49
C MET A 1 26.19 3.96 -40.59
N ASN A 2 26.78 3.62 -41.73
CA ASN A 2 27.12 4.62 -42.77
C ASN A 2 25.82 5.15 -43.42
N LEU A 3 25.60 6.47 -43.42
CA LEU A 3 24.36 7.11 -43.91
C LEU A 3 24.06 6.74 -45.37
N GLU A 4 25.09 6.66 -46.20
CA GLU A 4 25.00 6.25 -47.60
C GLU A 4 24.49 4.81 -47.76
N LYS A 5 24.97 3.88 -46.91
CA LYS A 5 24.50 2.48 -46.95
C LYS A 5 23.03 2.37 -46.57
N ARG A 6 22.54 3.24 -45.69
CA ARG A 6 21.13 3.27 -45.26
C ARG A 6 20.20 3.75 -46.37
N GLU A 7 20.56 4.83 -47.07
CA GLU A 7 19.76 5.33 -48.19
C GLU A 7 19.67 4.31 -49.33
N ILE A 8 20.76 3.57 -49.56
CA ILE A 8 20.77 2.45 -50.52
C ILE A 8 19.77 1.36 -50.09
N ILE A 9 19.76 0.96 -48.81
CA ILE A 9 18.85 -0.06 -48.28
C ILE A 9 17.38 0.39 -48.40
N LEU A 10 17.05 1.64 -48.04
CA LEU A 10 15.68 2.16 -48.14
C LEU A 10 15.19 2.22 -49.60
N ARG A 11 16.07 2.60 -50.53
CA ARG A 11 15.74 2.62 -51.97
C ARG A 11 15.49 1.21 -52.50
N GLU A 12 16.26 0.23 -52.03
CA GLU A 12 16.10 -1.18 -52.42
C GLU A 12 14.79 -1.78 -51.90
N ILE A 13 14.39 -1.46 -50.66
CA ILE A 13 13.10 -1.87 -50.10
C ILE A 13 11.93 -1.31 -50.93
N GLN A 14 12.02 -0.06 -51.40
CA GLN A 14 11.01 0.52 -52.30
C GLN A 14 10.98 -0.17 -53.67
N TYR A 15 12.14 -0.58 -54.19
CA TYR A 15 12.21 -1.37 -55.42
C TYR A 15 11.52 -2.73 -55.26
N TRP A 16 11.77 -3.44 -54.15
CA TRP A 16 11.11 -4.73 -53.85
C TRP A 16 9.59 -4.59 -53.71
N ARG A 17 9.12 -3.48 -53.13
CA ARG A 17 7.69 -3.15 -53.04
C ARG A 17 7.06 -2.95 -54.41
N ARG A 18 7.71 -2.18 -55.29
CA ARG A 18 7.19 -1.88 -56.64
C ARG A 18 7.22 -3.09 -57.57
N SER A 19 8.24 -3.94 -57.44
CA SER A 19 8.40 -5.18 -58.20
C SER A 19 7.63 -6.38 -57.61
N LYS A 20 6.99 -6.22 -56.44
CA LYS A 20 6.27 -7.26 -55.70
C LYS A 20 7.11 -8.51 -55.37
N VAL A 21 8.42 -8.32 -55.20
CA VAL A 21 9.35 -9.39 -54.79
C VAL A 21 9.07 -9.84 -53.35
N LEU A 22 8.59 -8.94 -52.51
CA LEU A 22 8.21 -9.19 -51.12
C LEU A 22 6.78 -8.69 -50.86
N PRO A 23 5.99 -9.37 -49.99
CA PRO A 23 4.68 -8.87 -49.57
C PRO A 23 4.81 -7.53 -48.84
N GLU A 24 3.81 -6.65 -49.03
CA GLU A 24 3.85 -5.27 -48.52
C GLU A 24 4.12 -5.17 -47.03
N GLN A 25 3.57 -6.11 -46.25
CA GLN A 25 3.72 -6.16 -44.80
C GLN A 25 5.18 -6.35 -44.34
N TYR A 26 6.00 -7.06 -45.13
CA TYR A 26 7.43 -7.23 -44.85
C TYR A 26 8.25 -6.01 -45.25
N CYS A 27 7.88 -5.35 -46.35
CA CYS A 27 8.48 -4.07 -46.74
C CYS A 27 8.22 -2.99 -45.68
N ASP A 28 7.02 -2.97 -45.08
CA ASP A 28 6.68 -2.03 -44.00
C ASP A 28 7.50 -2.30 -42.73
N PHE A 29 7.67 -3.58 -42.36
CA PHE A 29 8.52 -3.96 -41.24
C PHE A 29 9.99 -3.53 -41.44
N LEU A 30 10.57 -3.81 -42.61
CA LEU A 30 11.95 -3.46 -42.92
C LEU A 30 12.15 -1.94 -43.02
N THR A 31 11.19 -1.23 -43.61
CA THR A 31 11.23 0.24 -43.66
C THR A 31 11.25 0.81 -42.25
N ASN A 32 10.35 0.37 -41.37
CA ASN A 32 10.31 0.80 -39.98
C ASN A 32 11.56 0.42 -39.17
N LEU A 33 12.27 -0.65 -39.55
CA LEU A 33 13.50 -1.07 -38.89
C LEU A 33 14.71 -0.18 -39.25
N TYR A 34 14.73 0.35 -40.47
CA TYR A 34 15.83 1.17 -41.00
C TYR A 34 15.52 2.67 -41.03
N ASP A 35 14.27 3.05 -40.79
CA ASP A 35 13.82 4.41 -40.64
C ASP A 35 13.96 4.87 -39.18
N ASP A 36 15.11 5.50 -38.87
CA ASP A 36 15.39 6.07 -37.54
C ASP A 36 14.41 7.21 -37.16
N GLU A 37 13.60 7.73 -38.10
CA GLU A 37 12.58 8.75 -37.82
C GLU A 37 11.25 8.16 -37.35
N ALA A 38 11.01 6.86 -37.57
CA ALA A 38 9.99 6.09 -36.86
C ALA A 38 10.47 5.80 -35.43
N GLY A 39 10.79 6.86 -34.69
CA GLY A 39 11.13 6.81 -33.29
C GLY A 39 10.10 5.92 -32.60
N VAL A 40 10.60 4.85 -31.99
CA VAL A 40 9.88 3.98 -31.06
C VAL A 40 8.85 4.85 -30.34
N LYS A 41 7.57 4.63 -30.62
CA LYS A 41 6.48 5.24 -29.88
C LYS A 41 6.58 4.70 -28.46
N ASP A 42 7.44 5.33 -27.67
CA ASP A 42 7.58 5.09 -26.26
C ASP A 42 6.24 5.47 -25.64
N SER A 43 5.45 4.43 -25.37
CA SER A 43 4.18 4.50 -24.65
C SER A 43 4.36 4.88 -23.17
N ASN A 44 5.57 5.26 -22.76
CA ASN A 44 5.89 5.73 -21.44
C ASN A 44 5.73 7.27 -21.35
N PRO A 45 4.75 7.77 -20.57
CA PRO A 45 4.48 9.21 -20.45
C PRO A 45 5.58 10.00 -19.71
N ILE A 46 6.67 9.34 -19.27
CA ILE A 46 7.76 9.93 -18.45
C ILE A 46 9.14 9.73 -19.11
N SER A 47 9.23 9.65 -20.44
CA SER A 47 10.54 9.58 -21.13
C SER A 47 11.17 10.99 -21.24
N LEU A 48 12.51 11.06 -21.11
CA LEU A 48 13.27 12.32 -21.22
C LEU A 48 13.09 13.00 -22.60
N ARG A 49 12.78 12.25 -23.65
CA ARG A 49 12.42 12.78 -24.98
C ARG A 49 11.07 13.51 -24.99
N ASN A 50 10.08 13.04 -24.24
CA ASN A 50 8.78 13.71 -24.10
C ASN A 50 8.88 15.01 -23.29
N LEU A 51 9.82 15.10 -22.35
CA LEU A 51 10.12 16.35 -21.63
C LEU A 51 10.79 17.39 -22.54
N GLN A 52 11.62 16.95 -23.49
CA GLN A 52 12.31 17.83 -24.43
C GLN A 52 11.38 18.42 -25.51
N GLN A 53 10.26 17.75 -25.80
CA GLN A 53 9.21 18.21 -26.71
C GLN A 53 7.98 18.79 -25.97
N GLY A 54 8.07 18.98 -24.65
CA GLY A 54 6.97 19.44 -23.82
C GLY A 54 6.53 20.87 -24.18
N SER A 55 5.24 21.05 -24.49
CA SER A 55 4.64 22.38 -24.66
C SER A 55 4.90 23.24 -23.44
N ILE A 56 5.25 24.52 -23.64
CA ILE A 56 5.46 25.49 -22.55
C ILE A 56 4.28 25.57 -21.57
N LYS A 57 3.07 25.22 -22.03
CA LYS A 57 1.86 25.11 -21.19
C LYS A 57 1.95 23.98 -20.16
N VAL A 58 2.52 22.82 -20.53
CA VAL A 58 2.73 21.69 -19.63
C VAL A 58 3.81 22.04 -18.60
N TRP A 59 4.85 22.74 -19.03
CA TRP A 59 5.93 23.19 -18.13
C TRP A 59 5.44 24.23 -17.13
N LEU A 60 4.68 25.24 -17.58
CA LEU A 60 4.01 26.23 -16.72
C LEU A 60 3.01 25.57 -15.76
N PHE A 61 2.25 24.58 -16.23
CA PHE A 61 1.30 23.84 -15.39
C PHE A 61 2.02 23.02 -14.31
N GLY A 62 3.07 22.29 -14.69
CA GLY A 62 3.91 21.53 -13.74
C GLY A 62 4.58 22.45 -12.72
N PHE A 63 5.17 23.55 -13.17
CA PHE A 63 5.75 24.58 -12.29
C PHE A 63 4.69 25.18 -11.35
N GLY A 64 3.49 25.46 -11.86
CA GLY A 64 2.36 25.95 -11.06
C GLY A 64 1.93 24.97 -9.97
N ILE A 65 1.79 23.68 -10.30
CA ILE A 65 1.46 22.64 -9.31
C ILE A 65 2.56 22.53 -8.25
N ILE A 66 3.82 22.45 -8.67
CA ILE A 66 4.95 22.33 -7.75
C ILE A 66 5.02 23.56 -6.83
N SER A 67 4.92 24.76 -7.40
CA SER A 67 4.90 26.02 -6.66
C SER A 67 3.73 26.08 -5.67
N LEU A 68 2.54 25.63 -6.07
CA LEU A 68 1.38 25.56 -5.20
C LEU A 68 1.58 24.56 -4.04
N ILE A 69 2.18 23.40 -4.31
CA ILE A 69 2.53 22.41 -3.27
C ILE A 69 3.52 23.02 -2.27
N PHE A 70 4.56 23.70 -2.75
CA PHE A 70 5.51 24.37 -1.87
C PHE A 70 4.87 25.51 -1.07
N LEU A 71 4.03 26.33 -1.70
CA LEU A 71 3.30 27.40 -1.03
C LEU A 71 2.43 26.82 0.09
N ILE A 72 1.62 25.81 -0.21
CA ILE A 72 0.74 25.17 0.77
C ILE A 72 1.57 24.56 1.90
N SER A 73 2.64 23.83 1.60
CA SER A 73 3.48 23.20 2.62
C SER A 73 4.23 24.20 3.50
N LEU A 74 4.76 25.29 2.94
CA LEU A 74 5.52 26.30 3.69
C LEU A 74 4.62 27.24 4.50
N TYR A 75 3.44 27.59 3.97
CA TYR A 75 2.47 28.46 4.66
C TYR A 75 1.39 27.71 5.43
N PHE A 76 1.46 26.38 5.48
CA PHE A 76 0.43 25.56 6.12
C PHE A 76 0.14 26.00 7.56
N SER A 77 1.19 26.30 8.33
CA SER A 77 1.08 26.68 9.75
C SER A 77 0.36 28.00 9.98
N VAL A 78 0.31 28.88 8.96
CA VAL A 78 -0.34 30.19 9.04
C VAL A 78 -1.85 30.07 8.74
N PHE A 79 -2.27 29.01 8.07
CA PHE A 79 -3.67 28.82 7.73
C PHE A 79 -4.53 28.53 8.97
N PRO A 80 -5.80 28.98 8.98
CA PRO A 80 -6.71 28.65 10.07
C PRO A 80 -6.99 27.15 10.11
N TRP A 81 -7.25 26.62 11.31
CA TRP A 81 -7.43 25.18 11.57
C TRP A 81 -8.37 24.46 10.59
N PRO A 82 -9.56 25.00 10.22
CA PRO A 82 -10.44 24.32 9.26
C PRO A 82 -9.82 24.15 7.86
N LEU A 83 -8.99 25.09 7.41
CA LEU A 83 -8.35 25.03 6.10
C LEU A 83 -7.21 24.00 6.09
N GLN A 84 -6.46 23.90 7.19
CA GLN A 84 -5.45 22.85 7.37
C GLN A 84 -6.08 21.46 7.33
N LEU A 85 -7.22 21.28 8.00
CA LEU A 85 -7.96 20.02 7.95
C LEU A 85 -8.54 19.74 6.55
N ALA A 86 -9.12 20.75 5.90
CA ALA A 86 -9.69 20.62 4.56
C ALA A 86 -8.63 20.22 3.52
N THR A 87 -7.44 20.80 3.59
CA THR A 87 -6.33 20.46 2.69
C THR A 87 -5.83 19.03 2.93
N ALA A 88 -5.65 18.62 4.19
CA ALA A 88 -5.33 17.24 4.53
C ALA A 88 -6.40 16.26 3.98
N LEU A 89 -7.69 16.52 4.24
CA LEU A 89 -8.78 15.68 3.74
C LEU A 89 -8.84 15.63 2.22
N CYS A 90 -8.62 16.75 1.52
CA CYS A 90 -8.58 16.80 0.07
C CYS A 90 -7.50 15.87 -0.50
N VAL A 91 -6.28 15.94 0.05
CA VAL A 91 -5.17 15.06 -0.35
C VAL A 91 -5.52 13.59 -0.13
N LEU A 92 -6.17 13.26 1.00
CA LEU A 92 -6.60 11.89 1.29
C LEU A 92 -7.67 11.39 0.32
N ILE A 93 -8.67 12.22 0.02
CA ILE A 93 -9.72 11.90 -0.96
C ILE A 93 -9.11 11.66 -2.33
N VAL A 94 -8.12 12.47 -2.74
CA VAL A 94 -7.39 12.27 -3.98
C VAL A 94 -6.63 10.95 -3.97
N CYS A 95 -5.81 10.68 -2.94
CA CYS A 95 -5.02 9.44 -2.86
C CYS A 95 -5.89 8.18 -2.88
N TYR A 96 -6.87 8.08 -1.99
CA TYR A 96 -7.74 6.89 -1.90
C TYR A 96 -8.76 6.83 -3.05
N GLY A 97 -9.23 7.97 -3.55
CA GLY A 97 -10.11 8.04 -4.72
C GLY A 97 -9.43 7.54 -5.99
N TYR A 98 -8.20 7.98 -6.26
CA TYR A 98 -7.41 7.42 -7.36
C TYR A 98 -7.01 5.97 -7.11
N SER A 99 -6.73 5.57 -5.87
CA SER A 99 -6.51 4.16 -5.53
C SER A 99 -7.72 3.29 -5.92
N TYR A 100 -8.94 3.76 -5.67
CA TYR A 100 -10.17 3.09 -6.10
C TYR A 100 -10.30 3.00 -7.62
N ILE A 101 -10.13 4.13 -8.33
CA ILE A 101 -10.27 4.19 -9.80
C ILE A 101 -9.26 3.26 -10.50
N TYR A 102 -8.02 3.24 -10.02
CA TYR A 102 -6.95 2.44 -10.62
C TYR A 102 -6.93 0.99 -10.17
N ARG A 103 -7.80 0.59 -9.24
CA ARG A 103 -7.81 -0.78 -8.70
C ARG A 103 -7.90 -1.83 -9.81
N ASP A 104 -8.91 -1.72 -10.67
CA ASP A 104 -9.17 -2.76 -11.67
C ASP A 104 -8.23 -2.63 -12.89
N ARG A 105 -7.55 -1.48 -13.06
CA ARG A 105 -6.61 -1.25 -14.17
C ARG A 105 -5.20 -1.68 -13.83
N ASN A 106 -4.72 -1.37 -12.62
CA ASN A 106 -3.37 -1.67 -12.17
C ASN A 106 -3.30 -1.75 -10.64
N ASN A 107 -3.32 -2.98 -10.12
CA ASN A 107 -3.22 -3.27 -8.68
C ASN A 107 -2.01 -2.62 -8.01
N MET A 108 -0.85 -2.53 -8.69
CA MET A 108 0.36 -1.96 -8.11
C MET A 108 0.21 -0.45 -7.88
N ILE A 109 -0.37 0.26 -8.86
CA ILE A 109 -0.62 1.71 -8.74
C ILE A 109 -1.65 1.97 -7.63
N SER A 110 -2.71 1.17 -7.57
CA SER A 110 -3.72 1.26 -6.51
C SER A 110 -3.12 1.07 -5.11
N LEU A 111 -2.24 0.08 -4.95
CA LEU A 111 -1.54 -0.20 -3.70
C LEU A 111 -0.59 0.92 -3.30
N VAL A 112 0.20 1.44 -4.25
CA VAL A 112 1.11 2.56 -4.00
C VAL A 112 0.35 3.83 -3.59
N LEU A 113 -0.75 4.16 -4.28
CA LEU A 113 -1.61 5.29 -3.94
C LEU A 113 -2.24 5.15 -2.55
N ALA A 114 -2.73 3.96 -2.20
CA ALA A 114 -3.25 3.66 -0.86
C ALA A 114 -2.16 3.78 0.20
N GLY A 115 -0.95 3.30 -0.09
CA GLY A 115 0.22 3.41 0.78
C GLY A 115 0.62 4.86 1.02
N ILE A 116 0.72 5.67 -0.04
CA ILE A 116 0.99 7.12 0.05
C ILE A 116 -0.10 7.80 0.89
N GLY A 117 -1.38 7.53 0.60
CA GLY A 117 -2.49 8.05 1.39
C GLY A 117 -2.40 7.68 2.87
N SER A 118 -1.96 6.46 3.19
CA SER A 118 -1.79 5.98 4.56
C SER A 118 -0.65 6.69 5.29
N VAL A 119 0.52 6.84 4.66
CA VAL A 119 1.64 7.58 5.23
C VAL A 119 1.25 9.05 5.45
N LEU A 120 0.56 9.65 4.49
CA LEU A 120 0.08 11.03 4.61
C LEU A 120 -0.98 11.18 5.71
N THR A 121 -1.93 10.25 5.88
CA THR A 121 -2.91 10.31 6.99
C THR A 121 -2.23 10.41 8.35
N LEU A 122 -1.20 9.57 8.58
CA LEU A 122 -0.48 9.56 9.84
C LEU A 122 0.42 10.78 9.99
N GLY A 123 1.17 11.12 8.94
CA GLY A 123 2.07 12.26 8.95
C GLY A 123 1.35 13.58 9.23
N PHE A 124 0.25 13.84 8.50
CA PHE A 124 -0.58 15.03 8.75
C PHE A 124 -1.21 15.00 10.13
N GLY A 125 -1.72 13.85 10.59
CA GLY A 125 -2.32 13.73 11.92
C GLY A 125 -1.32 14.07 13.04
N LEU A 126 -0.12 13.48 13.01
CA LEU A 126 0.93 13.73 13.99
C LEU A 126 1.42 15.19 13.94
N TRP A 127 1.53 15.74 12.73
CA TRP A 127 1.94 17.12 12.56
C TRP A 127 0.88 18.12 13.09
N LEU A 128 -0.41 17.86 12.88
CA LEU A 128 -1.48 18.70 13.44
C LEU A 128 -1.47 18.70 14.97
N ILE A 129 -1.22 17.54 15.59
CA ILE A 129 -1.09 17.40 17.06
C ILE A 129 0.05 18.27 17.57
N ALA A 130 1.22 18.19 16.93
CA ALA A 130 2.39 18.98 17.31
C ALA A 130 2.18 20.49 17.06
N LEU A 131 1.52 20.87 15.96
CA LEU A 131 1.33 22.26 15.57
C LEU A 131 0.37 23.02 16.50
N HIS A 132 -0.63 22.33 17.05
CA HIS A 132 -1.64 22.92 17.94
C HIS A 132 -1.36 22.67 19.43
N ASP A 133 -0.18 22.13 19.75
CA ASP A 133 0.23 21.77 21.12
C ASP A 133 -0.84 20.93 21.84
N LEU A 134 -1.43 19.99 21.10
CA LEU A 134 -2.49 19.12 21.60
C LEU A 134 -1.89 18.04 22.50
N ASP A 135 -2.61 17.73 23.58
CA ASP A 135 -2.21 16.71 24.55
C ASP A 135 -1.88 15.37 23.85
N PRO A 136 -0.60 14.96 23.82
CA PRO A 136 -0.17 13.76 23.11
C PRO A 136 -0.80 12.49 23.67
N ASP A 137 -1.09 12.44 24.96
CA ASP A 137 -1.57 11.23 25.64
C ASP A 137 -3.00 10.89 25.24
N PHE A 138 -3.81 11.91 24.93
CA PHE A 138 -5.17 11.72 24.41
C PHE A 138 -5.22 11.65 22.87
N TRP A 139 -4.54 12.57 22.18
CA TRP A 139 -4.72 12.74 20.74
C TRP A 139 -3.98 11.70 19.90
N ARG A 140 -2.85 11.14 20.38
CA ARG A 140 -2.14 10.08 19.64
C ARG A 140 -2.95 8.78 19.60
N PRO A 141 -3.49 8.25 20.72
CA PRO A 141 -4.37 7.08 20.65
C PRO A 141 -5.61 7.33 19.79
N LEU A 142 -6.20 8.53 19.85
CA LEU A 142 -7.35 8.89 19.02
C LEU A 142 -7.01 8.89 17.53
N LEU A 143 -5.85 9.41 17.14
CA LEU A 143 -5.36 9.36 15.76
C LEU A 143 -5.15 7.92 15.29
N ILE A 144 -4.50 7.08 16.12
CA ILE A 144 -4.28 5.66 15.81
C ILE A 144 -5.63 4.95 15.65
N ALA A 145 -6.62 5.24 16.50
CA ALA A 145 -7.96 4.66 16.41
C ALA A 145 -8.68 5.08 15.12
N GLY A 146 -8.60 6.37 14.79
CA GLY A 146 -9.17 6.92 13.56
C GLY A 146 -8.54 6.32 12.30
N CYS A 147 -7.20 6.24 12.24
CA CYS A 147 -6.47 5.59 11.15
C CYS A 147 -6.80 4.10 11.06
N GLY A 148 -6.84 3.38 12.19
CA GLY A 148 -7.22 1.98 12.25
C GLY A 148 -8.61 1.73 11.68
N LEU A 149 -9.60 2.53 12.09
CA LEU A 149 -10.97 2.46 11.56
C LEU A 149 -11.02 2.76 10.06
N LEU A 150 -10.38 3.86 9.63
CA LEU A 150 -10.34 4.28 8.24
C LEU A 150 -9.74 3.18 7.36
N TRP A 151 -8.65 2.54 7.78
CA TRP A 151 -7.98 1.49 7.00
C TRP A 151 -8.72 0.16 7.02
N VAL A 152 -9.43 -0.19 8.10
CA VAL A 152 -10.34 -1.35 8.09
C VAL A 152 -11.45 -1.13 7.06
N VAL A 153 -12.10 0.04 7.10
CA VAL A 153 -13.19 0.39 6.19
C VAL A 153 -12.71 0.45 4.74
N LEU A 154 -11.66 1.21 4.46
CA LEU A 154 -11.11 1.33 3.10
C LEU A 154 -10.50 0.01 2.62
N GLY A 155 -9.79 -0.74 3.46
CA GLY A 155 -9.23 -2.03 3.10
C GLY A 155 -10.30 -3.04 2.71
N PHE A 156 -11.45 -3.04 3.40
CA PHE A 156 -12.61 -3.84 3.07
C PHE A 156 -13.26 -3.42 1.73
N PHE A 157 -13.54 -2.13 1.54
CA PHE A 157 -14.19 -1.63 0.31
C PHE A 157 -13.28 -1.68 -0.92
N LEU A 158 -12.02 -1.26 -0.78
CA LEU A 158 -11.01 -1.31 -1.85
C LEU A 158 -10.51 -2.73 -2.11
N ARG A 159 -10.80 -3.71 -1.23
CA ARG A 159 -10.27 -5.09 -1.30
C ARG A 159 -8.73 -5.13 -1.31
N ILE A 160 -8.10 -4.24 -0.56
CA ILE A 160 -6.65 -4.20 -0.37
C ILE A 160 -6.33 -4.91 0.95
N SER A 161 -5.93 -6.18 0.88
CA SER A 161 -5.73 -7.04 2.05
C SER A 161 -4.68 -6.47 3.02
N LEU A 162 -3.60 -5.87 2.50
CA LEU A 162 -2.56 -5.26 3.32
C LEU A 162 -3.08 -4.07 4.13
N LEU A 163 -3.85 -3.18 3.50
CA LEU A 163 -4.43 -2.01 4.17
C LEU A 163 -5.41 -2.43 5.27
N HIS A 164 -6.24 -3.44 4.98
CA HIS A 164 -7.18 -3.99 5.95
C HIS A 164 -6.46 -4.60 7.16
N PHE A 165 -5.38 -5.37 6.92
CA PHE A 165 -4.53 -5.93 7.97
C PHE A 165 -3.90 -4.83 8.83
N CYS A 166 -3.33 -3.78 8.21
CA CYS A 166 -2.76 -2.63 8.92
C CYS A 166 -3.77 -1.93 9.83
N GLY A 167 -5.03 -1.83 9.40
CA GLY A 167 -6.11 -1.27 10.22
C GLY A 167 -6.32 -2.06 11.52
N PHE A 168 -6.38 -3.39 11.44
CA PHE A 168 -6.46 -4.25 12.63
C PHE A 168 -5.18 -4.21 13.48
N ALA A 169 -4.01 -4.11 12.87
CA ALA A 169 -2.75 -3.96 13.60
C ALA A 169 -2.75 -2.70 14.47
N PHE A 170 -3.32 -1.59 13.98
CA PHE A 170 -3.48 -0.35 14.75
C PHE A 170 -4.40 -0.51 15.95
N TRP A 171 -5.52 -1.22 15.78
CA TRP A 171 -6.39 -1.58 16.90
C TRP A 171 -5.72 -2.51 17.91
N ALA A 172 -4.92 -3.47 17.43
CA ALA A 172 -4.14 -4.35 18.30
C ALA A 172 -3.08 -3.58 19.11
N LEU A 173 -2.43 -2.57 18.50
CA LEU A 173 -1.49 -1.68 19.19
C LEU A 173 -2.17 -0.85 20.28
N LEU A 174 -3.37 -0.30 20.01
CA LEU A 174 -4.15 0.41 21.02
C LEU A 174 -4.57 -0.50 22.17
N TYR A 175 -5.01 -1.72 21.84
CA TYR A 175 -5.37 -2.72 22.82
C TYR A 175 -4.18 -3.06 23.72
N ALA A 176 -3.01 -3.34 23.13
CA ALA A 176 -1.77 -3.61 23.86
C ALA A 176 -1.37 -2.43 24.75
N GLY A 177 -1.34 -1.21 24.22
CA GLY A 177 -0.99 -0.01 24.97
C GLY A 177 -1.92 0.26 26.16
N PHE A 178 -3.23 0.10 25.96
CA PHE A 178 -4.23 0.28 27.03
C PHE A 178 -4.04 -0.73 28.17
N PHE A 179 -3.87 -2.02 27.85
CA PHE A 179 -3.67 -3.05 28.87
C PHE A 179 -2.28 -2.99 29.52
N GLY A 180 -1.26 -2.53 28.78
CA GLY A 180 0.07 -2.27 29.34
C GLY A 180 0.05 -1.20 30.44
N GLN A 181 -0.75 -0.14 30.26
CA GLN A 181 -0.90 0.92 31.28
C GLN A 181 -1.78 0.48 32.45
N GLN A 182 -2.91 -0.17 32.19
CA GLN A 182 -3.89 -0.51 33.23
C GLN A 182 -3.46 -1.71 34.09
N ARG A 183 -2.70 -2.66 33.51
CA ARG A 183 -2.28 -3.91 34.15
C ARG A 183 -0.80 -4.19 33.86
N PRO A 184 0.13 -3.41 34.40
CA PRO A 184 1.57 -3.59 34.16
C PRO A 184 2.09 -4.94 34.70
N ASP A 185 1.49 -5.47 35.76
CA ASP A 185 1.91 -6.70 36.44
C ASP A 185 1.14 -7.96 35.97
N ALA A 186 0.42 -7.88 34.84
CA ALA A 186 -0.36 -9.02 34.33
C ALA A 186 0.53 -10.24 34.08
N SER A 187 0.09 -11.40 34.57
CA SER A 187 0.75 -12.68 34.28
C SER A 187 0.58 -13.07 32.81
N ILE A 188 1.46 -13.94 32.30
CA ILE A 188 1.37 -14.43 30.91
C ILE A 188 0.04 -15.13 30.65
N LEU A 189 -0.51 -15.83 31.65
CA LEU A 189 -1.80 -16.49 31.54
C LEU A 189 -2.95 -15.46 31.42
N GLU A 190 -2.87 -14.33 32.14
CA GLU A 190 -3.82 -13.23 31.96
C GLU A 190 -3.71 -12.62 30.56
N LEU A 191 -2.50 -12.42 30.05
CA LEU A 191 -2.28 -11.96 28.68
C LEU A 191 -2.85 -12.96 27.66
N GLU A 192 -2.61 -14.25 27.80
CA GLU A 192 -3.18 -15.26 26.93
C GLU A 192 -4.72 -15.22 26.95
N LEU A 193 -5.34 -15.10 28.12
CA LEU A 193 -6.79 -14.99 28.25
C LEU A 193 -7.35 -13.70 27.61
N LEU A 194 -6.58 -12.61 27.57
CA LEU A 194 -6.99 -11.36 26.94
C LEU A 194 -6.98 -11.45 25.41
N TYR A 195 -5.98 -12.10 24.81
CA TYR A 195 -5.84 -12.17 23.35
C TYR A 195 -6.53 -13.40 22.72
N LEU A 196 -6.69 -14.50 23.46
CA LEU A 196 -7.25 -15.74 22.93
C LEU A 196 -8.70 -15.59 22.41
N PRO A 197 -9.64 -14.91 23.11
CA PRO A 197 -10.98 -14.67 22.58
C PRO A 197 -10.98 -13.89 21.28
N LEU A 198 -10.08 -12.90 21.14
CA LEU A 198 -9.94 -12.12 19.92
C LEU A 198 -9.38 -12.97 18.77
N CYS A 199 -8.37 -13.80 19.05
CA CYS A 199 -7.84 -14.76 18.08
C CYS A 199 -8.93 -15.71 17.57
N VAL A 200 -9.69 -16.33 18.48
CA VAL A 200 -10.80 -17.23 18.13
C VAL A 200 -11.86 -16.51 17.30
N LEU A 201 -12.24 -15.28 17.69
CA LEU A 201 -13.19 -14.47 16.95
C LEU A 201 -12.69 -14.18 15.52
N MET A 202 -11.43 -13.81 15.35
CA MET A 202 -10.87 -13.50 14.03
C MET A 202 -10.78 -14.73 13.13
N VAL A 203 -10.37 -15.88 13.68
CA VAL A 203 -10.36 -17.16 12.93
C VAL A 203 -11.78 -17.59 12.56
N TRP A 204 -12.75 -17.42 13.47
CA TRP A 204 -14.15 -17.70 13.20
C TRP A 204 -14.73 -16.78 12.12
N LEU A 205 -14.43 -15.48 12.16
CA LEU A 205 -14.81 -14.51 11.13
C LEU A 205 -14.18 -14.83 9.77
N SER A 206 -12.91 -15.28 9.77
CA SER A 206 -12.24 -15.75 8.56
C SER A 206 -13.02 -16.88 7.90
N TRP A 207 -13.45 -17.88 8.68
CA TRP A 207 -14.25 -19.00 8.19
C TRP A 207 -15.63 -18.56 7.69
N LEU A 208 -16.32 -17.69 8.43
CA LEU A 208 -17.65 -17.17 8.04
C LEU A 208 -17.60 -16.37 6.74
N LEU A 209 -16.59 -15.52 6.58
CA LEU A 209 -16.44 -14.63 5.42
C LEU A 209 -15.89 -15.35 4.20
N HIS A 210 -15.22 -16.49 4.38
CA HIS A 210 -14.70 -17.30 3.28
C HIS A 210 -15.75 -17.60 2.20
N HIS A 211 -17.00 -17.83 2.60
CA HIS A 211 -18.09 -18.12 1.67
C HIS A 211 -18.87 -16.88 1.18
N ARG A 212 -18.73 -15.73 1.84
CA ARG A 212 -19.50 -14.51 1.51
C ARG A 212 -18.71 -13.46 0.73
N VAL A 213 -17.43 -13.27 1.04
CA VAL A 213 -16.63 -12.15 0.53
C VAL A 213 -15.22 -12.61 0.17
N ASN A 214 -14.96 -12.74 -1.12
CA ASN A 214 -13.67 -13.13 -1.68
C ASN A 214 -12.55 -12.13 -1.31
N GLY A 215 -11.35 -12.64 -1.06
CA GLY A 215 -10.15 -11.83 -0.76
C GLY A 215 -10.09 -11.21 0.64
N VAL A 216 -11.12 -11.38 1.47
CA VAL A 216 -11.18 -10.83 2.84
C VAL A 216 -10.86 -11.87 3.91
N SER A 217 -11.23 -13.13 3.69
CA SER A 217 -11.03 -14.22 4.66
C SER A 217 -9.55 -14.39 5.08
N GLY A 218 -8.61 -14.27 4.13
CA GLY A 218 -7.19 -14.35 4.41
C GLY A 218 -6.69 -13.25 5.35
N VAL A 219 -7.29 -12.06 5.34
CA VAL A 219 -6.94 -10.96 6.26
C VAL A 219 -7.28 -11.34 7.69
N TYR A 220 -8.51 -11.79 7.94
CA TYR A 220 -8.95 -12.20 9.28
C TYR A 220 -8.15 -13.38 9.82
N LEU A 221 -7.77 -14.33 8.96
CA LEU A 221 -6.89 -15.43 9.34
C LEU A 221 -5.51 -14.90 9.76
N GLY A 222 -4.93 -14.00 8.96
CA GLY A 222 -3.65 -13.37 9.24
C GLY A 222 -3.68 -12.60 10.57
N VAL A 223 -4.71 -11.78 10.79
CA VAL A 223 -4.91 -11.04 12.05
C VAL A 223 -5.04 -12.01 13.23
N GLY A 224 -5.82 -13.08 13.10
CA GLY A 224 -5.97 -14.09 14.15
C GLY A 224 -4.64 -14.75 14.53
N VAL A 225 -3.83 -15.14 13.53
CA VAL A 225 -2.49 -15.71 13.75
C VAL A 225 -1.56 -14.69 14.40
N SER A 226 -1.60 -13.42 13.98
CA SER A 226 -0.81 -12.37 14.63
C SER A 226 -1.21 -12.15 16.09
N LEU A 227 -2.52 -12.13 16.38
CA LEU A 227 -3.04 -12.00 17.75
C LEU A 227 -2.68 -13.19 18.64
N TRP A 228 -2.55 -14.40 18.08
CA TRP A 228 -2.13 -15.59 18.83
C TRP A 228 -0.70 -15.49 19.39
N ILE A 229 0.18 -14.78 18.69
CA ILE A 229 1.59 -14.55 19.06
C ILE A 229 1.75 -13.27 19.91
N MET A 230 0.72 -12.41 19.93
CA MET A 230 0.77 -11.10 20.56
C MET A 230 1.01 -11.11 22.09
N PRO A 231 0.51 -12.07 22.91
CA PRO A 231 0.81 -12.11 24.34
C PRO A 231 2.30 -12.13 24.67
N GLU A 232 3.07 -12.96 23.96
CA GLU A 232 4.52 -13.05 24.13
C GLU A 232 5.24 -11.80 23.62
N VAL A 233 4.75 -11.23 22.51
CA VAL A 233 5.30 -10.00 21.94
C VAL A 233 5.06 -8.81 22.87
N ASP A 234 3.87 -8.70 23.46
CA ASP A 234 3.53 -7.70 24.49
C ASP A 234 4.44 -7.87 25.71
N ALA A 235 4.58 -9.10 26.21
CA ALA A 235 5.43 -9.41 27.34
C ALA A 235 6.91 -9.04 27.11
N LEU A 236 7.45 -9.27 25.90
CA LEU A 236 8.85 -9.00 25.59
C LEU A 236 9.15 -7.53 25.25
N LEU A 237 8.22 -6.83 24.60
CA LEU A 237 8.46 -5.48 24.08
C LEU A 237 8.01 -4.38 25.04
N LEU A 238 6.90 -4.59 25.74
CA LEU A 238 6.21 -3.52 26.49
C LEU A 238 6.45 -3.60 27.99
N ARG A 239 7.01 -4.72 28.47
CA ARG A 239 7.08 -5.00 29.91
C ARG A 239 8.52 -5.36 30.33
N GLN A 240 8.97 -4.83 31.46
CA GLN A 240 10.40 -4.72 31.79
C GLN A 240 11.00 -5.95 32.51
N ASP A 241 10.18 -6.76 33.21
CA ASP A 241 10.67 -7.84 34.09
C ASP A 241 10.16 -9.24 33.70
N PHE A 242 10.56 -9.74 32.52
CA PHE A 242 10.04 -11.01 32.00
C PHE A 242 11.02 -12.17 32.06
N PRO A 243 10.56 -13.37 32.46
CA PRO A 243 11.43 -14.53 32.50
C PRO A 243 11.90 -14.97 31.11
N GLN A 244 13.14 -15.46 31.02
CA GLN A 244 13.71 -15.98 29.76
C GLN A 244 12.91 -17.12 29.12
N TRP A 245 12.08 -17.84 29.89
CA TRP A 245 11.24 -18.92 29.37
C TRP A 245 10.12 -18.44 28.44
N VAL A 246 9.75 -17.15 28.47
CA VAL A 246 8.77 -16.57 27.53
C VAL A 246 9.27 -16.64 26.09
N SER A 247 10.56 -16.38 25.87
CA SER A 247 11.19 -16.50 24.55
C SER A 247 11.12 -17.94 24.02
N LEU A 248 11.23 -18.94 24.90
CA LEU A 248 11.08 -20.35 24.51
C LEU A 248 9.64 -20.68 24.12
N ILE A 249 8.65 -20.16 24.85
CA ILE A 249 7.23 -20.33 24.51
C ILE A 249 6.92 -19.68 23.16
N LEU A 250 7.43 -18.48 22.91
CA LEU A 250 7.29 -17.80 21.63
C LEU A 250 7.84 -18.65 20.47
N ILE A 251 9.06 -19.17 20.62
CA ILE A 251 9.67 -20.05 19.62
C ILE A 251 8.82 -21.32 19.41
N LEU A 252 8.33 -21.92 20.50
CA LEU A 252 7.48 -23.10 20.43
C LEU A 252 6.14 -22.81 19.71
N LYS A 253 5.51 -21.67 19.99
CA LYS A 253 4.28 -21.22 19.30
C LYS A 253 4.54 -20.98 17.83
N ILE A 254 5.63 -20.31 17.47
CA ILE A 254 6.00 -20.10 16.05
C ILE A 254 6.20 -21.46 15.36
N ALA A 255 6.94 -22.38 15.97
CA ALA A 255 7.15 -23.73 15.43
C ALA A 255 5.83 -24.50 15.27
N ALA A 256 4.96 -24.46 16.27
CA ALA A 256 3.63 -25.07 16.22
C ALA A 256 2.75 -24.43 15.13
N GLY A 257 2.78 -23.10 15.00
CA GLY A 257 2.08 -22.35 13.96
C GLY A 257 2.54 -22.75 12.55
N LEU A 258 3.85 -22.84 12.32
CA LEU A 258 4.42 -23.30 11.06
C LEU A 258 4.04 -24.76 10.75
N ALA A 259 4.07 -25.64 11.75
CA ALA A 259 3.65 -27.03 11.61
C ALA A 259 2.16 -27.12 11.23
N LEU A 260 1.29 -26.35 11.90
CA LEU A 260 -0.14 -26.29 11.59
C LEU A 260 -0.38 -25.76 10.17
N LEU A 261 0.30 -24.68 9.77
CA LEU A 261 0.22 -24.15 8.41
C LEU A 261 0.67 -25.19 7.37
N PHE A 262 1.71 -25.97 7.66
CA PHE A 262 2.18 -27.02 6.76
C PHE A 262 1.21 -28.20 6.64
N ILE A 263 0.66 -28.67 7.78
CA ILE A 263 -0.32 -29.76 7.84
C ILE A 263 -1.59 -29.36 7.09
N PHE A 264 -2.10 -28.16 7.35
CA PHE A 264 -3.35 -27.66 6.78
C PHE A 264 -3.19 -26.91 5.45
N ARG A 265 -2.00 -26.95 4.82
CA ARG A 265 -1.70 -26.21 3.60
C ARG A 265 -2.77 -26.31 2.52
N LYS A 266 -3.27 -27.51 2.25
CA LYS A 266 -4.29 -27.71 1.21
C LYS A 266 -5.62 -27.00 1.53
N LYS A 267 -5.96 -26.83 2.82
CA LYS A 267 -7.22 -26.21 3.25
C LYS A 267 -7.09 -24.69 3.34
N TRP A 268 -6.04 -24.19 3.98
CA TRP A 268 -5.93 -22.73 4.14
C TRP A 268 -5.50 -22.05 2.85
N ILE A 269 -4.71 -22.70 1.97
CA ILE A 269 -4.37 -22.12 0.65
C ILE A 269 -5.65 -21.86 -0.14
N THR A 270 -6.60 -22.79 -0.15
CA THR A 270 -7.89 -22.57 -0.82
C THR A 270 -8.67 -21.40 -0.23
N TRP A 271 -8.53 -21.15 1.08
CA TRP A 271 -9.19 -20.03 1.74
C TRP A 271 -8.58 -18.67 1.40
N VAL A 272 -7.26 -18.63 1.20
CA VAL A 272 -6.52 -17.40 0.89
C VAL A 272 -6.58 -17.07 -0.61
N THR A 273 -6.65 -18.08 -1.49
CA THR A 273 -6.68 -17.87 -2.94
C THR A 273 -8.08 -17.65 -3.53
N SER A 274 -9.14 -17.75 -2.71
CA SER A 274 -10.55 -17.53 -3.14
C SER A 274 -10.99 -16.07 -2.97
#